data_AF-A0A944NRG9-F1
#
_entry.id   AF-A0A944NRG9-F1
#
_cell.length_a   1.000
_cell.length_b   1.000
_cell.length_c   1.000
_cell.angle_alpha   90.00
_cell.angle_beta   90.00
_cell.angle_gamma   90.00
#
_symmetry.space_group_name_H-M   'P 1'
#
loop_
_entity.id
_entity.type
_entity.pdbx_description
1 polymer ?
#
loop_
_entity_poly.entity_id
_entity_poly.type
_entity_poly.pdbx_seq_one_letter_code
_entity_poly.pdbx_strand_id
1 'polypeptide(L)'
;MTHFLVSDTNPDGSKLEDILRVIRNDILSRCTKINEDLRPEAQEVLQNNIKILDLVSQSIALAENSTKILDKAFGPGDDGGPPRIGNA
;
A
#
# COMPACT_ATOMS: atom_id res chain seq x y z
N MET A 1 -11.43 0.06 -13.99
CA MET A 1 -9.96 -0.03 -14.03
C MET A 1 -9.36 0.75 -12.88
N THR A 2 -8.38 0.19 -12.17
CA THR A 2 -7.64 0.94 -11.14
C THR A 2 -6.69 1.93 -11.82
N HIS A 3 -6.96 3.22 -11.70
CA HIS A 3 -6.15 4.29 -12.33
C HIS A 3 -4.69 4.34 -11.83
N PHE A 4 -4.41 3.75 -10.68
CA PHE A 4 -3.11 3.90 -10.02
C PHE A 4 -2.26 2.62 -10.04
N LEU A 5 -2.88 1.45 -10.11
CA LEU A 5 -2.17 0.17 -10.00
C LEU A 5 -1.77 -0.35 -11.38
N VAL A 6 -0.63 -1.04 -11.42
CA VAL A 6 -0.21 -1.79 -12.60
C VAL A 6 -1.27 -2.83 -12.98
N SER A 7 -1.64 -2.86 -14.26
CA SER A 7 -2.58 -3.82 -14.83
C SER A 7 -2.44 -3.84 -16.34
N ASP A 8 -3.09 -4.78 -17.01
CA ASP A 8 -3.11 -4.94 -18.48
C ASP A 8 -3.54 -3.67 -19.22
N THR A 9 -4.26 -2.79 -18.52
CA THR A 9 -4.84 -1.55 -19.05
C THR A 9 -4.22 -0.30 -18.44
N ASN A 10 -3.23 -0.46 -17.57
CA ASN A 10 -2.40 0.58 -16.99
C ASN A 10 -0.98 0.02 -16.72
N PRO A 11 -0.19 -0.25 -17.77
CA PRO A 11 1.13 -0.86 -17.63
C PRO A 11 2.12 0.04 -16.87
N ASP A 12 1.96 1.36 -16.97
CA ASP A 12 2.78 2.34 -16.23
C ASP A 12 2.30 2.58 -14.79
N GLY A 13 1.38 1.76 -14.29
CA GLY A 13 0.84 1.86 -12.94
C GLY A 13 1.87 1.51 -11.85
N SER A 14 1.59 1.91 -10.61
CA SER A 14 2.42 1.58 -9.45
C SER A 14 2.10 0.19 -8.90
N LYS A 15 3.07 -0.44 -8.24
CA LYS A 15 2.78 -1.65 -7.45
C LYS A 15 1.96 -1.28 -6.21
N LEU A 16 1.21 -2.24 -5.67
CA LEU A 16 0.37 -2.00 -4.49
C LEU A 16 1.20 -1.56 -3.28
N GLU A 17 2.32 -2.22 -3.03
CA GLU A 17 3.26 -1.88 -1.97
C GLU A 17 3.80 -0.45 -2.07
N ASP A 18 3.99 0.07 -3.28
CA ASP A 18 4.48 1.45 -3.50
C ASP A 18 3.40 2.47 -3.12
N ILE A 19 2.16 2.26 -3.53
CA ILE A 19 1.04 3.12 -3.16
C ILE A 19 0.81 3.09 -1.64
N LEU A 20 0.84 1.90 -1.03
CA LEU A 20 0.69 1.77 0.40
C LEU A 20 1.80 2.49 1.17
N ARG A 21 3.04 2.51 0.65
CA ARG A 21 4.15 3.29 1.22
C ARG A 21 3.89 4.80 1.13
N VAL A 22 3.33 5.29 0.03
CA VAL A 22 2.91 6.70 -0.11
C VAL A 22 1.84 7.06 0.92
N ILE A 23 0.80 6.21 1.06
CA ILE A 23 -0.27 6.41 2.04
C ILE A 23 0.29 6.42 3.47
N ARG A 24 1.17 5.46 3.81
CA ARG A 24 1.83 5.40 5.13
C ARG A 24 2.57 6.69 5.46
N ASN A 25 3.31 7.24 4.48
CA ASN A 25 4.08 8.47 4.67
C ASN A 25 3.17 9.69 4.89
N ASP A 26 2.06 9.79 4.16
CA ASP A 26 1.08 10.88 4.36
C ASP A 26 0.44 10.81 5.76
N ILE A 27 0.03 9.62 6.20
CA ILE A 27 -0.55 9.43 7.54
C ILE A 27 0.45 9.77 8.63
N LEU A 28 1.72 9.37 8.48
CA LEU A 28 2.77 9.70 9.43
C LEU A 28 2.97 11.23 9.53
N SER A 29 2.99 11.93 8.40
CA SER A 29 3.06 13.40 8.34
C SER A 29 1.87 14.07 9.03
N ARG A 30 0.66 13.48 8.96
CA ARG A 30 -0.51 13.97 9.70
C ARG A 30 -0.37 13.73 11.20
N CYS A 31 0.15 12.57 11.63
CA CYS A 31 0.40 12.29 13.04
C CYS A 31 1.36 13.31 13.66
N THR A 32 2.45 13.67 12.95
CA THR A 32 3.41 14.66 13.44
C THR A 32 2.84 16.07 13.62
N LYS A 33 1.72 16.40 12.96
CA LYS A 33 1.06 17.71 13.10
C LYS A 33 0.17 17.81 14.34
N ILE A 34 -0.26 16.68 14.91
CA ILE A 34 -1.24 16.63 16.00
C ILE A 34 -0.71 15.95 17.27
N ASN A 35 0.56 15.52 17.28
CA ASN A 35 1.14 14.73 18.39
C ASN A 35 1.19 15.47 19.73
N GLU A 36 1.26 16.81 19.72
CA GLU A 36 1.30 17.66 20.91
C GLU A 36 -0.08 18.24 21.29
N ASP A 37 -1.13 17.98 20.51
CA ASP A 37 -2.47 18.49 20.78
C ASP A 37 -3.20 17.61 21.81
N LEU A 38 -3.32 18.11 23.04
CA LEU A 38 -3.88 17.36 24.18
C LEU A 38 -5.41 17.32 24.22
N ARG A 39 -6.11 17.93 23.25
CA ARG A 39 -7.58 17.85 23.20
C ARG A 39 -8.01 16.39 22.97
N PRO A 40 -9.07 15.90 23.65
CA PRO A 40 -9.53 14.52 23.52
C PRO A 40 -9.74 14.06 22.07
N GLU A 41 -10.30 14.93 21.23
CA GLU A 41 -10.58 14.65 19.82
C GLU A 41 -9.28 14.48 19.01
N ALA A 42 -8.26 15.29 19.30
CA ALA A 42 -6.97 15.18 18.64
C ALA A 42 -6.24 13.90 19.05
N GLN A 43 -6.33 13.54 20.34
CA GLN A 43 -5.77 12.29 20.86
C GLN A 43 -6.46 11.07 20.24
N GLU A 44 -7.79 11.07 20.10
CA GLU A 44 -8.53 9.98 19.46
C GLU A 44 -8.15 9.82 17.97
N VAL A 45 -8.05 10.93 17.23
CA VAL A 45 -7.60 10.91 15.83
C VAL A 45 -6.17 10.39 15.72
N LEU A 46 -5.27 10.78 16.63
CA LEU A 46 -3.90 10.28 16.66
C LEU A 46 -3.86 8.76 16.90
N GLN A 47 -4.64 8.25 17.85
CA GLN A 47 -4.73 6.80 18.11
C GLN A 47 -5.25 6.03 16.89
N ASN A 48 -6.29 6.56 16.21
CA ASN A 48 -6.81 5.98 14.98
C ASN A 48 -5.73 5.93 13.89
N ASN A 49 -5.00 7.02 13.69
CA ASN A 49 -3.93 7.06 12.70
C ASN A 49 -2.80 6.08 13.02
N ILE A 50 -2.40 5.93 14.29
CA ILE A 50 -1.42 4.93 14.73
C ILE A 50 -1.91 3.52 14.38
N LYS A 51 -3.20 3.22 14.63
CA LYS A 51 -3.75 1.91 14.28
C LYS A 51 -3.79 1.67 12.76
N ILE A 52 -4.11 2.70 11.98
CA ILE A 52 -4.08 2.60 10.51
C ILE A 52 -2.63 2.38 10.02
N LEU A 53 -1.63 3.06 10.60
CA LEU A 53 -0.22 2.87 10.25
C LEU A 53 0.25 1.42 10.47
N ASP A 54 -0.19 0.77 11.55
CA ASP A 54 0.03 -0.65 11.81
C ASP A 54 -0.58 -1.52 10.70
N LEU A 55 -1.86 -1.33 10.39
CA LEU A 55 -2.56 -2.08 9.34
C LEU A 55 -1.95 -1.90 7.95
N VAL A 56 -1.56 -0.66 7.60
CA VAL A 56 -0.89 -0.36 6.32
C VAL A 56 0.48 -1.02 6.28
N SER A 57 1.23 -1.04 7.38
CA SER A 57 2.53 -1.71 7.45
C SER A 57 2.41 -3.23 7.25
N GLN A 58 1.40 -3.85 7.86
CA GLN A 58 1.09 -5.27 7.63
C GLN A 58 0.67 -5.53 6.17
N SER A 59 -0.13 -4.63 5.59
CA SER A 59 -0.55 -4.72 4.18
C SER A 59 0.63 -4.63 3.21
N ILE A 60 1.61 -3.76 3.48
CA ILE A 60 2.85 -3.67 2.69
C ILE A 60 3.62 -4.99 2.74
N ALA A 61 3.79 -5.57 3.93
CA ALA A 61 4.51 -6.84 4.08
C ALA A 61 3.81 -7.99 3.34
N LEU A 62 2.47 -8.03 3.38
CA LEU A 62 1.67 -9.00 2.64
C LEU A 62 1.78 -8.81 1.12
N ALA A 63 1.74 -7.57 0.64
CA ALA A 63 1.90 -7.25 -0.78
C ALA A 63 3.29 -7.67 -1.30
N GLU A 64 4.35 -7.29 -0.58
CA GLU A 64 5.73 -7.68 -0.93
C GLU A 64 5.93 -9.20 -0.90
N ASN A 65 5.34 -9.89 0.07
CA ASN A 65 5.38 -11.34 0.12
C ASN A 65 4.64 -11.96 -1.07
N SER A 66 3.51 -11.39 -1.46
CA SER A 66 2.75 -11.85 -2.64
C SER A 66 3.58 -11.67 -3.91
N THR A 67 4.22 -10.51 -4.10
CA THR A 67 5.16 -10.26 -5.21
C THR A 67 6.28 -11.29 -5.21
N LYS A 68 6.92 -11.56 -4.06
CA LYS A 68 7.98 -12.59 -3.95
C LYS A 68 7.50 -13.99 -4.30
N ILE A 69 6.29 -14.38 -3.86
CA ILE A 69 5.70 -15.69 -4.18
C ILE A 69 5.50 -15.82 -5.69
N LEU A 70 4.92 -14.80 -6.33
CA LEU A 70 4.67 -14.81 -7.76
C LEU A 70 5.97 -14.80 -8.57
N ASP A 71 6.95 -13.97 -8.18
CA ASP A 71 8.26 -13.90 -8.83
C ASP A 71 9.00 -15.24 -8.75
N LYS A 72 8.93 -15.91 -7.59
CA LYS A 72 9.53 -17.23 -7.40
C LYS A 72 8.84 -18.32 -8.23
N ALA A 73 7.52 -18.28 -8.36
CA ALA A 73 6.74 -19.33 -9.01
C ALA A 73 6.68 -19.19 -10.54
N PHE A 74 6.63 -17.95 -11.04
CA PHE A 74 6.34 -17.66 -12.45
C PHE A 74 7.39 -16.76 -13.13
N GLY A 75 8.41 -16.32 -12.38
CA GLY A 75 9.34 -15.29 -12.83
C GLY A 75 8.81 -13.86 -12.61
N PRO A 76 9.64 -12.85 -12.90
CA PRO A 76 9.24 -11.45 -12.78
C PRO A 76 8.00 -11.16 -13.62
N GLY A 77 7.14 -10.27 -13.13
CA GLY A 77 5.99 -9.79 -13.91
C GLY A 77 6.45 -9.10 -15.20
N ASP A 78 5.71 -9.34 -16.28
CA ASP A 78 5.91 -8.67 -17.56
C ASP A 78 4.94 -7.48 -17.66
N ASP A 79 5.44 -6.30 -18.01
CA ASP A 79 4.65 -5.06 -18.06
C ASP A 79 3.68 -5.12 -19.25
N GLY A 80 2.46 -5.58 -18.99
CA GLY A 80 1.41 -5.79 -20.00
C GLY A 80 1.28 -7.21 -20.53
N GLY A 81 1.97 -8.18 -19.92
CA GLY A 81 1.77 -9.61 -20.19
C GLY A 81 0.47 -10.15 -19.55
N PRO A 82 0.02 -11.36 -19.95
CA PRO A 82 -1.16 -11.98 -19.36
C PRO A 82 -1.00 -12.17 -17.84
N PRO A 83 -2.12 -12.18 -17.07
CA PRO A 83 -2.05 -12.34 -15.63
C PRO A 83 -1.34 -13.64 -15.25
N ARG A 84 -0.38 -13.56 -14.32
CA ARG A 84 0.38 -14.72 -13.83
C ARG A 84 -0.51 -15.74 -13.11
N ILE A 85 -1.57 -15.27 -12.47
CA ILE A 85 -2.59 -16.08 -11.81
C ILE A 85 -3.98 -15.50 -12.12
N GLY A 86 -4.97 -16.38 -12.31
CA GLY A 86 -6.33 -15.99 -12.66
C GLY A 86 -6.59 -15.99 -14.17
N ASN A 87 -7.74 -15.48 -14.56
CA ASN A 87 -8.17 -15.35 -15.96
C ASN A 87 -7.97 -13.90 -16.44
N ALA A 88 -7.74 -13.73 -17.74
CA ALA A 88 -7.71 -12.43 -18.41
C ALA A 88 -9.13 -11.85 -18.59
#